data_AF-A0A946NIQ9-F1
#
_entry.id   AF-A0A946NIQ9-F1
#
_cell.length_a   1.000
_cell.length_b   1.000
_cell.length_c   1.000
_cell.angle_alpha   90.00
_cell.angle_beta   90.00
_cell.angle_gamma   90.00
#
_symmetry.space_group_name_H-M   'P 1'
#
loop_
_entity.id
_entity.type
_entity.pdbx_description
1 polymer ?
#
loop_
_entity_poly.entity_id
_entity_poly.type
_entity_poly.pdbx_seq_one_letter_code
_entity_poly.pdbx_strand_id
1 'polypeptide(L)'
;MNYKNTIKKISIAMVLLLTFTACSDDDVDNNEIIPTQPNIVDIAIATPELSSLVAALTAADLVDALNADGPFTVFAPTNEAFATFLSDYDFASLDDVPTEVLTQVLLYHVVAGKIGSTDLTNPGDTTAMTLQGEDLTVTMPEATITDATGVTDIGITAVDIEASNGVIHTIDKIMLPFFLTEQNIVDIAIVTPELSSLVAALFAADLVDVLNEDGPFTVLAPTNEAFATFLADNGFATLDDVPVALLQQVLLNHVIAGDLTSTDLVTAGSGYTNTAASGAGNNSMSIYFNTSNGVMFNGISTVSQADIIASNGVIHIVDAVIGLPTVVTFATADPTFSTLVTALTVLTPATNFVEILQGEGPFTVFAPTDEAFSALPAIPDEEPLTQILLYHVVAGNIASANLTNPGNTTAVTLQGEEITVTMPEATITDADGNTDIGIIAVDVQAVNGVIHVINKVMLPLQP
;
A
#
# COMPACT_ATOMS: atom_id res chain seq x y z
N MET A 1 -28.47 -39.36 54.76
CA MET A 1 -29.24 -40.46 55.39
C MET A 1 -29.33 -41.60 54.38
N ASN A 2 -28.77 -42.76 54.76
CA ASN A 2 -28.91 -44.04 54.07
C ASN A 2 -30.38 -44.46 53.94
N TYR A 3 -30.74 -45.21 52.90
CA TYR A 3 -31.39 -46.51 53.11
C TYR A 3 -31.11 -47.47 51.95
N LYS A 4 -30.59 -48.64 52.33
CA LYS A 4 -30.30 -49.84 51.53
C LYS A 4 -31.52 -50.76 51.49
N ASN A 5 -31.61 -51.54 50.40
CA ASN A 5 -32.17 -52.90 50.25
C ASN A 5 -33.69 -53.06 50.48
N THR A 6 -34.44 -53.98 49.85
CA THR A 6 -34.29 -55.46 49.92
C THR A 6 -35.46 -56.14 49.14
N ILE A 7 -35.20 -57.09 48.20
CA ILE A 7 -35.82 -58.46 48.08
C ILE A 7 -37.34 -58.58 47.66
N LYS A 8 -37.92 -59.51 46.87
CA LYS A 8 -37.69 -60.94 46.49
C LYS A 8 -38.62 -61.37 45.30
N LYS A 9 -38.06 -62.17 44.35
CA LYS A 9 -38.49 -63.47 43.74
C LYS A 9 -39.91 -63.76 43.20
N ILE A 10 -39.96 -64.43 42.02
CA ILE A 10 -40.48 -65.80 41.69
C ILE A 10 -40.39 -65.96 40.14
N SER A 11 -39.49 -66.75 39.50
CA SER A 11 -39.42 -68.23 39.28
C SER A 11 -40.49 -68.75 38.29
N ILE A 12 -40.20 -69.36 37.11
CA ILE A 12 -39.87 -70.79 36.79
C ILE A 12 -39.73 -70.85 35.23
N ALA A 13 -38.59 -71.17 34.59
CA ALA A 13 -37.95 -72.47 34.28
C ALA A 13 -38.57 -73.30 33.12
N MET A 14 -37.80 -73.56 32.06
CA MET A 14 -37.66 -74.90 31.44
C MET A 14 -36.36 -75.04 30.64
N VAL A 15 -35.71 -76.18 30.81
CA VAL A 15 -34.33 -76.56 30.43
C VAL A 15 -34.39 -77.65 29.36
N LEU A 16 -33.49 -77.60 28.37
CA LEU A 16 -32.90 -78.76 27.65
C LEU A 16 -31.87 -78.22 26.62
N LEU A 17 -30.74 -78.84 26.26
CA LEU A 17 -29.71 -79.65 26.90
C LEU A 17 -28.52 -79.67 25.90
N LEU A 18 -27.33 -79.32 26.38
CA LEU A 18 -25.96 -79.49 25.85
C LEU A 18 -25.67 -80.46 24.68
N THR A 19 -24.76 -80.02 23.80
CA THR A 19 -23.50 -80.76 23.53
C THR A 19 -22.35 -79.78 23.26
N PHE A 20 -21.25 -79.92 24.01
CA PHE A 20 -19.93 -79.38 23.66
C PHE A 20 -19.21 -80.38 22.75
N THR A 21 -18.70 -79.91 21.62
CA THR A 21 -17.65 -80.58 20.84
C THR A 21 -16.45 -79.65 20.76
N ALA A 22 -15.30 -80.19 21.16
CA ALA A 22 -13.99 -79.57 21.12
C ALA A 22 -13.14 -80.22 20.01
N CYS A 23 -12.17 -79.44 19.49
CA CYS A 23 -11.19 -79.72 18.42
C CYS A 23 -11.78 -79.73 17.00
N SER A 24 -11.15 -79.14 15.98
CA SER A 24 -9.73 -78.92 15.67
C SER A 24 -9.58 -77.71 14.73
N ASP A 25 -8.37 -77.13 14.66
CA ASP A 25 -7.92 -76.13 13.68
C ASP A 25 -8.54 -76.30 12.29
N ASP A 26 -9.03 -75.20 11.73
CA ASP A 26 -8.90 -74.86 10.32
C ASP A 26 -9.00 -73.35 10.17
N ASP A 27 -7.90 -72.76 9.70
CA ASP A 27 -7.74 -71.34 9.39
C ASP A 27 -8.80 -70.85 8.39
N VAL A 28 -9.57 -69.84 8.78
CA VAL A 28 -10.23 -68.95 7.82
C VAL A 28 -10.10 -67.52 8.33
N ASP A 29 -9.06 -66.86 7.82
CA ASP A 29 -8.85 -65.42 7.88
C ASP A 29 -9.99 -64.74 7.11
N ASN A 30 -11.09 -64.47 7.81
CA ASN A 30 -12.16 -63.62 7.31
C ASN A 30 -11.80 -62.17 7.61
N ASN A 31 -10.85 -61.63 6.83
CA ASN A 31 -10.64 -60.20 6.71
C ASN A 31 -11.86 -59.60 5.98
N GLU A 32 -12.93 -59.32 6.72
CA GLU A 32 -13.99 -58.44 6.26
C GLU A 32 -13.37 -57.05 6.06
N ILE A 33 -13.12 -56.70 4.80
CA ILE A 33 -12.75 -55.34 4.40
C ILE A 33 -14.01 -54.48 4.62
N ILE A 34 -14.14 -53.86 5.80
CA ILE A 34 -15.12 -52.81 5.99
C ILE A 34 -14.68 -51.64 5.09
N PRO A 35 -15.51 -51.16 4.14
CA PRO A 35 -15.15 -49.99 3.35
C PRO A 35 -14.96 -48.82 4.32
N THR A 36 -13.72 -48.34 4.43
CA THR A 36 -13.41 -47.12 5.18
C THR A 36 -14.07 -45.96 4.46
N GLN A 37 -14.88 -45.18 5.19
CA GLN A 37 -15.46 -43.95 4.65
C GLN A 37 -14.32 -43.03 4.15
N PRO A 38 -14.40 -42.51 2.91
CA PRO A 38 -13.37 -41.61 2.39
C PRO A 38 -13.35 -40.29 3.18
N ASN A 39 -12.18 -39.65 3.24
CA ASN A 39 -12.04 -38.33 3.85
C ASN A 39 -12.47 -37.22 2.88
N ILE A 40 -12.45 -35.97 3.33
CA ILE A 40 -12.87 -34.82 2.51
C ILE A 40 -12.07 -34.70 1.20
N VAL A 41 -10.75 -34.85 1.27
CA VAL A 41 -9.85 -34.74 0.10
C VAL A 41 -10.11 -35.87 -0.89
N ASP A 42 -10.26 -37.10 -0.42
CA ASP A 42 -10.59 -38.27 -1.24
C ASP A 42 -11.93 -38.09 -1.96
N ILE A 43 -12.94 -37.53 -1.28
CA ILE A 43 -14.24 -37.22 -1.87
C ILE A 43 -14.10 -36.15 -2.95
N ALA A 44 -13.34 -35.08 -2.69
CA ALA A 44 -13.10 -34.02 -3.66
C ALA A 44 -12.40 -34.55 -4.92
N ILE A 45 -11.38 -35.41 -4.77
CA ILE A 45 -10.68 -36.08 -5.88
C ILE A 45 -11.64 -36.98 -6.68
N ALA A 46 -12.54 -37.69 -6.00
CA ALA A 46 -13.51 -38.58 -6.64
C ALA A 46 -14.68 -37.84 -7.32
N THR A 47 -14.80 -36.51 -7.12
CA THR A 47 -15.91 -35.70 -7.62
C THR A 47 -15.46 -34.82 -8.78
N PRO A 48 -15.83 -35.13 -10.04
CA PRO A 48 -15.34 -34.40 -11.22
C PRO A 48 -15.64 -32.89 -11.20
N GLU A 49 -16.74 -32.48 -10.57
CA GLU A 49 -17.14 -31.08 -10.44
C GLU A 49 -16.28 -30.26 -9.46
N LEU A 50 -15.40 -30.93 -8.69
CA LEU A 50 -14.51 -30.32 -7.71
C LEU A 50 -13.02 -30.36 -8.13
N SER A 51 -12.73 -30.66 -9.39
CA SER A 51 -11.34 -30.76 -9.87
C SER A 51 -10.54 -29.46 -9.72
N SER A 52 -11.17 -28.29 -9.87
CA SER A 52 -10.53 -26.99 -9.65
C SER A 52 -10.19 -26.76 -8.18
N LEU A 53 -11.04 -27.21 -7.26
CA LEU A 53 -10.77 -27.16 -5.82
C LEU A 53 -9.55 -28.02 -5.46
N VAL A 54 -9.44 -29.23 -6.02
CA VAL A 54 -8.28 -30.12 -5.79
C VAL A 54 -6.98 -29.48 -6.32
N ALA A 55 -7.04 -28.86 -7.50
CA ALA A 55 -5.89 -28.15 -8.06
C ALA A 55 -5.49 -26.96 -7.16
N ALA A 56 -6.46 -26.16 -6.71
CA ALA A 56 -6.23 -25.02 -5.82
C ALA A 56 -5.63 -25.44 -4.47
N LEU A 57 -6.15 -26.49 -3.83
CA LEU A 57 -5.61 -27.04 -2.58
C LEU A 57 -4.15 -27.52 -2.74
N THR A 58 -3.82 -28.07 -3.91
CA THR A 58 -2.46 -28.49 -4.24
C THR A 58 -1.52 -27.29 -4.43
N ALA A 59 -1.98 -26.26 -5.15
CA ALA A 59 -1.22 -25.04 -5.40
C ALA A 59 -0.95 -24.23 -4.12
N ALA A 60 -1.90 -24.25 -3.17
CA ALA A 60 -1.80 -23.58 -1.88
C ALA A 60 -1.14 -24.42 -0.77
N ASP A 61 -0.69 -25.65 -1.07
CA ASP A 61 -0.10 -26.59 -0.08
C ASP A 61 -1.02 -26.89 1.13
N LEU A 62 -2.34 -26.96 0.91
CA LEU A 62 -3.36 -27.16 1.96
C LEU A 62 -3.90 -28.60 2.05
N VAL A 63 -3.44 -29.50 1.18
CA VAL A 63 -3.91 -30.89 1.12
C VAL A 63 -3.72 -31.61 2.46
N ASP A 64 -2.54 -31.48 3.07
CA ASP A 64 -2.23 -32.13 4.35
C ASP A 64 -3.05 -31.54 5.51
N ALA A 65 -3.32 -30.24 5.47
CA ALA A 65 -4.15 -29.58 6.47
C ALA A 65 -5.59 -30.12 6.46
N LEU A 66 -6.16 -30.33 5.27
CA LEU A 66 -7.53 -30.83 5.13
C LEU A 66 -7.64 -32.36 5.32
N ASN A 67 -6.52 -33.08 5.25
CA ASN A 67 -6.42 -34.50 5.61
C ASN A 67 -6.28 -34.74 7.12
N ALA A 68 -6.10 -33.69 7.93
CA ALA A 68 -5.96 -33.81 9.37
C ALA A 68 -7.20 -34.42 10.06
N ASP A 69 -7.03 -34.83 11.31
CA ASP A 69 -8.11 -35.30 12.17
C ASP A 69 -9.11 -34.14 12.38
N GLY A 70 -10.29 -34.27 11.75
CA GLY A 70 -11.37 -33.29 11.84
C GLY A 70 -12.14 -33.33 13.17
N PRO A 71 -13.40 -32.89 13.21
CA PRO A 71 -14.26 -32.63 12.05
C PRO A 71 -14.05 -31.26 11.41
N PHE A 72 -14.14 -31.20 10.08
CA PHE A 72 -14.26 -29.98 9.29
C PHE A 72 -15.62 -29.87 8.60
N THR A 73 -16.04 -28.65 8.29
CA THR A 73 -17.12 -28.36 7.35
C THR A 73 -16.52 -27.61 6.19
N VAL A 74 -16.61 -28.17 4.98
CA VAL A 74 -16.06 -27.54 3.77
C VAL A 74 -17.20 -27.12 2.87
N PHE A 75 -17.23 -25.83 2.54
CA PHE A 75 -18.06 -25.30 1.48
C PHE A 75 -17.27 -25.40 0.18
N ALA A 76 -17.52 -26.41 -0.64
CA ALA A 76 -16.71 -26.76 -1.81
C ALA A 76 -17.25 -26.06 -3.08
N PRO A 77 -16.52 -25.10 -3.68
CA PRO A 77 -16.96 -24.46 -4.92
C PRO A 77 -16.84 -25.41 -6.11
N THR A 78 -17.81 -25.35 -7.01
CA THR A 78 -17.77 -26.09 -8.27
C THR A 78 -16.70 -25.54 -9.23
N ASN A 79 -16.34 -26.32 -10.24
CA ASN A 79 -15.48 -25.85 -11.34
C ASN A 79 -16.03 -24.58 -12.03
N GLU A 80 -17.36 -24.41 -12.09
CA GLU A 80 -17.99 -23.21 -12.65
C GLU A 80 -17.77 -21.99 -11.75
N ALA A 81 -17.88 -22.15 -10.43
CA ALA A 81 -17.56 -21.10 -9.46
C ALA A 81 -16.12 -20.59 -9.61
N PHE A 82 -15.15 -21.50 -9.78
CA PHE A 82 -13.75 -21.15 -10.05
C PHE A 82 -13.58 -20.42 -11.39
N ALA A 83 -14.29 -20.84 -12.45
CA ALA A 83 -14.22 -20.18 -13.74
C ALA A 83 -14.75 -18.74 -13.69
N THR A 84 -15.84 -18.51 -12.96
CA THR A 84 -16.38 -17.16 -12.71
C THR A 84 -15.40 -16.31 -11.92
N PHE A 85 -14.85 -16.83 -10.81
CA PHE A 85 -13.84 -16.11 -10.02
C PHE A 85 -12.63 -15.69 -10.86
N LEU A 86 -12.06 -16.60 -11.66
CA LEU A 86 -10.92 -16.25 -12.51
C LEU A 86 -11.28 -15.16 -13.53
N SER A 87 -12.49 -15.21 -14.09
CA SER A 87 -12.97 -14.20 -15.04
C SER A 87 -13.26 -12.84 -14.38
N ASP A 88 -13.77 -12.81 -13.15
CA ASP A 88 -14.12 -11.58 -12.45
C ASP A 88 -12.88 -10.79 -12.01
N TYR A 89 -11.76 -11.48 -11.80
CA TYR A 89 -10.47 -10.92 -11.38
C TYR A 89 -9.40 -10.94 -12.49
N ASP A 90 -9.80 -11.15 -13.75
CA ASP A 90 -8.92 -11.15 -14.93
C ASP A 90 -7.70 -12.11 -14.84
N PHE A 91 -7.83 -13.21 -14.09
CA PHE A 91 -6.82 -14.27 -14.05
C PHE A 91 -7.02 -15.24 -15.23
N ALA A 92 -5.95 -15.54 -15.97
CA ALA A 92 -6.05 -16.48 -17.09
C ALA A 92 -6.14 -17.95 -16.61
N SER A 93 -5.61 -18.24 -15.43
CA SER A 93 -5.58 -19.55 -14.81
C SER A 93 -5.40 -19.48 -13.28
N LEU A 94 -5.58 -20.61 -12.58
CA LEU A 94 -5.30 -20.71 -11.15
C LEU A 94 -3.84 -20.38 -10.79
N ASP A 95 -2.91 -20.61 -11.71
CA ASP A 95 -1.48 -20.32 -11.49
C ASP A 95 -1.18 -18.82 -11.48
N ASP A 96 -2.09 -17.99 -12.01
CA ASP A 96 -1.97 -16.52 -12.01
C ASP A 96 -2.48 -15.90 -10.70
N VAL A 97 -3.21 -16.67 -9.88
CA VAL A 97 -3.71 -16.21 -8.59
C VAL A 97 -2.54 -16.24 -7.59
N PRO A 98 -2.21 -15.13 -6.90
CA PRO A 98 -1.17 -15.12 -5.89
C PRO A 98 -1.40 -16.20 -4.81
N THR A 99 -0.36 -16.96 -4.47
CA THR A 99 -0.49 -18.11 -3.56
C THR A 99 -1.05 -17.71 -2.18
N GLU A 100 -0.69 -16.53 -1.67
CA GLU A 100 -1.24 -16.03 -0.41
C GLU A 100 -2.75 -15.77 -0.51
N VAL A 101 -3.18 -15.10 -1.59
CA VAL A 101 -4.61 -14.89 -1.88
C VAL A 101 -5.35 -16.22 -1.96
N LEU A 102 -4.83 -17.16 -2.74
CA LEU A 102 -5.45 -18.47 -2.93
C LEU A 102 -5.56 -19.25 -1.61
N THR A 103 -4.52 -19.21 -0.78
CA THR A 103 -4.50 -19.88 0.53
C THR A 103 -5.59 -19.33 1.44
N GLN A 104 -5.69 -18.00 1.54
CA GLN A 104 -6.68 -17.36 2.39
C GLN A 104 -8.12 -17.56 1.89
N VAL A 105 -8.34 -17.53 0.57
CA VAL A 105 -9.64 -17.89 -0.04
C VAL A 105 -10.03 -19.31 0.36
N LEU A 106 -9.12 -20.28 0.23
CA LEU A 106 -9.42 -21.68 0.56
C LEU A 106 -9.68 -21.88 2.05
N LEU A 107 -8.93 -21.21 2.93
CA LEU A 107 -9.18 -21.26 4.38
C LEU A 107 -10.53 -20.65 4.76
N TYR A 108 -11.00 -19.64 4.03
CA TYR A 108 -12.33 -19.04 4.22
C TYR A 108 -13.47 -20.00 3.84
N HIS A 109 -13.19 -21.04 3.02
CA HIS A 109 -14.16 -22.08 2.69
C HIS A 109 -14.28 -23.20 3.72
N VAL A 110 -13.48 -23.17 4.79
CA VAL A 110 -13.42 -24.24 5.78
C VAL A 110 -13.80 -23.70 7.16
N VAL A 111 -14.66 -24.44 7.85
CA VAL A 111 -15.02 -24.19 9.25
C VAL A 111 -14.54 -25.35 10.12
N ALA A 112 -13.97 -25.02 11.28
CA ALA A 112 -13.64 -26.01 12.30
C ALA A 112 -14.93 -26.54 12.96
N GLY A 113 -15.16 -27.84 12.92
CA GLY A 113 -16.38 -28.47 13.41
C GLY A 113 -17.22 -29.11 12.30
N LYS A 114 -18.13 -30.00 12.68
CA LYS A 114 -19.14 -30.57 11.77
C LYS A 114 -20.43 -29.78 11.91
N ILE A 115 -20.85 -29.10 10.85
CA ILE A 115 -22.11 -28.37 10.76
C ILE A 115 -22.90 -28.95 9.59
N GLY A 116 -23.88 -29.80 9.89
CA GLY A 116 -24.83 -30.31 8.91
C GLY A 116 -26.03 -29.39 8.72
N SER A 117 -26.85 -29.65 7.72
CA SER A 117 -28.07 -28.86 7.45
C SER A 117 -29.05 -28.82 8.63
N THR A 118 -29.05 -29.86 9.47
CA THR A 118 -29.88 -29.94 10.68
C THR A 118 -29.40 -29.09 11.84
N ASP A 119 -28.16 -28.61 11.78
CA ASP A 119 -27.57 -27.73 12.80
C ASP A 119 -27.90 -26.25 12.53
N LEU A 120 -28.50 -25.95 11.36
CA LEU A 120 -28.86 -24.60 10.95
C LEU A 120 -30.17 -24.14 11.59
N THR A 121 -30.22 -22.87 11.96
CA THR A 121 -31.45 -22.19 12.38
C THR A 121 -32.38 -22.02 11.18
N ASN A 122 -33.60 -22.58 11.23
CA ASN A 122 -34.57 -22.52 10.13
C ASN A 122 -36.00 -22.21 10.64
N PRO A 123 -36.58 -21.04 10.31
CA PRO A 123 -36.01 -19.94 9.53
C PRO A 123 -35.02 -19.10 10.37
N GLY A 124 -34.00 -18.54 9.72
CA GLY A 124 -33.04 -17.62 10.34
C GLY A 124 -31.61 -17.76 9.82
N ASP A 125 -30.71 -17.04 10.48
CA ASP A 125 -29.29 -16.99 10.16
C ASP A 125 -28.49 -17.88 11.12
N THR A 126 -27.47 -18.54 10.58
CA THR A 126 -26.48 -19.29 11.37
C THR A 126 -25.10 -18.80 10.99
N THR A 127 -24.34 -18.29 11.96
CA THR A 127 -22.97 -17.82 11.75
C THR A 127 -21.96 -18.87 12.17
N ALA A 128 -20.83 -18.94 11.45
CA ALA A 128 -19.73 -19.81 11.79
C ALA A 128 -18.38 -19.15 11.42
N MET A 129 -17.42 -19.22 12.34
CA MET A 129 -16.07 -18.71 12.11
C MET A 129 -15.28 -19.68 11.23
N THR A 130 -14.71 -19.17 10.15
CA THR A 130 -13.89 -19.92 9.20
C THR A 130 -12.47 -20.12 9.73
N LEU A 131 -11.68 -20.97 9.08
CA LEU A 131 -10.26 -21.17 9.41
C LEU A 131 -9.39 -19.97 9.03
N GLN A 132 -9.86 -19.11 8.13
CA GLN A 132 -9.20 -17.84 7.83
C GLN A 132 -9.38 -16.81 8.98
N GLY A 133 -10.46 -16.92 9.76
CA GLY A 133 -10.72 -16.11 10.95
C GLY A 133 -11.95 -15.22 10.87
N GLU A 134 -12.48 -14.98 9.67
CA GLU A 134 -13.74 -14.27 9.45
C GLU A 134 -14.97 -15.17 9.57
N ASP A 135 -16.12 -14.59 9.91
CA ASP A 135 -17.40 -15.29 9.98
C ASP A 135 -18.01 -15.46 8.58
N LEU A 136 -18.72 -16.57 8.39
CA LEU A 136 -19.67 -16.77 7.29
C LEU A 136 -21.08 -16.83 7.86
N THR A 137 -22.09 -16.43 7.07
CA THR A 137 -23.50 -16.54 7.47
C THR A 137 -24.28 -17.41 6.50
N VAL A 138 -24.96 -18.45 7.01
CA VAL A 138 -25.92 -19.26 6.24
C VAL A 138 -27.34 -18.81 6.58
N THR A 139 -28.13 -18.46 5.57
CA THR A 139 -29.52 -18.00 5.72
C THR A 139 -30.52 -19.04 5.22
N MET A 140 -31.51 -19.36 6.06
CA MET A 140 -32.60 -20.29 5.78
C MET A 140 -33.97 -19.59 5.86
N PRO A 141 -34.95 -19.97 5.03
CA PRO A 141 -35.02 -21.18 4.19
C PRO A 141 -34.40 -21.05 2.79
N GLU A 142 -33.80 -19.92 2.44
CA GLU A 142 -33.24 -19.64 1.11
C GLU A 142 -32.03 -20.54 0.78
N ALA A 143 -31.36 -21.10 1.80
CA ALA A 143 -30.17 -21.93 1.67
C ALA A 143 -29.04 -21.22 0.90
N THR A 144 -28.86 -19.93 1.22
CA THR A 144 -27.79 -19.09 0.67
C THR A 144 -26.75 -18.77 1.74
N ILE A 145 -25.54 -18.52 1.28
CA ILE A 145 -24.44 -18.03 2.10
C ILE A 145 -24.25 -16.54 1.81
N THR A 146 -23.99 -15.80 2.88
CA THR A 146 -23.41 -14.46 2.82
C THR A 146 -21.96 -14.52 3.23
N ASP A 147 -21.06 -14.11 2.34
CA ASP A 147 -19.63 -13.99 2.62
C ASP A 147 -19.27 -12.64 3.28
N ALA A 148 -17.98 -12.47 3.60
CA ALA A 148 -17.47 -11.27 4.28
C ALA A 148 -17.56 -10.00 3.43
N THR A 149 -17.69 -10.15 2.10
CA THR A 149 -17.89 -9.02 1.18
C THR A 149 -19.33 -8.51 1.15
N GLY A 150 -20.25 -9.25 1.78
CA GLY A 150 -21.68 -8.96 1.75
C GLY A 150 -22.39 -9.48 0.50
N VAL A 151 -21.76 -10.37 -0.27
CA VAL A 151 -22.44 -11.10 -1.36
C VAL A 151 -23.35 -12.15 -0.73
N THR A 152 -24.67 -11.98 -0.88
CA THR A 152 -25.70 -12.78 -0.17
C THR A 152 -26.28 -13.94 -0.99
N ASP A 153 -25.86 -14.11 -2.25
CA ASP A 153 -26.47 -15.02 -3.23
C ASP A 153 -25.56 -16.19 -3.61
N ILE A 154 -24.72 -16.65 -2.68
CA ILE A 154 -23.93 -17.88 -2.84
C ILE A 154 -24.84 -19.07 -2.54
N GLY A 155 -25.21 -19.82 -3.58
CA GLY A 155 -26.14 -20.93 -3.48
C GLY A 155 -25.46 -22.23 -3.03
N ILE A 156 -26.09 -22.95 -2.11
CA ILE A 156 -25.68 -24.30 -1.73
C ILE A 156 -26.36 -25.32 -2.66
N THR A 157 -25.59 -26.00 -3.51
CA THR A 157 -26.08 -26.88 -4.57
C THR A 157 -26.23 -28.35 -4.14
N ALA A 158 -25.44 -28.79 -3.16
CA ALA A 158 -25.63 -30.07 -2.48
C ALA A 158 -25.16 -30.00 -1.04
N VAL A 159 -25.87 -30.66 -0.13
CA VAL A 159 -25.66 -30.59 1.33
C VAL A 159 -25.34 -31.95 1.92
N ASP A 160 -24.72 -31.94 3.09
CA ASP A 160 -24.52 -33.11 3.96
C ASP A 160 -23.79 -34.28 3.28
N ILE A 161 -22.75 -33.98 2.49
CA ILE A 161 -21.87 -35.01 1.94
C ILE A 161 -20.92 -35.48 3.05
N GLU A 162 -21.21 -36.67 3.57
CA GLU A 162 -20.54 -37.24 4.74
C GLU A 162 -19.12 -37.75 4.44
N ALA A 163 -18.13 -37.24 5.17
CA ALA A 163 -16.72 -37.65 5.10
C ALA A 163 -16.22 -38.21 6.44
N SER A 164 -15.16 -39.01 6.43
CA SER A 164 -14.60 -39.58 7.67
C SER A 164 -14.07 -38.52 8.65
N ASN A 165 -13.63 -37.36 8.13
CA ASN A 165 -13.12 -36.23 8.91
C ASN A 165 -14.00 -34.97 8.81
N GLY A 166 -15.28 -35.09 8.44
CA GLY A 166 -16.17 -33.91 8.40
C GLY A 166 -17.40 -34.04 7.50
N VAL A 167 -17.81 -32.90 6.94
CA VAL A 167 -18.94 -32.77 6.01
C VAL A 167 -18.59 -31.77 4.90
N ILE A 168 -19.07 -32.04 3.68
CA ILE A 168 -18.95 -31.14 2.53
C ILE A 168 -20.33 -30.62 2.13
N HIS A 169 -20.41 -29.32 1.87
CA HIS A 169 -21.53 -28.65 1.21
C HIS A 169 -21.00 -28.04 -0.08
N THR A 170 -21.61 -28.36 -1.21
CA THR A 170 -21.17 -27.87 -2.53
C THR A 170 -21.84 -26.53 -2.81
N ILE A 171 -21.09 -25.56 -3.37
CA ILE A 171 -21.58 -24.19 -3.60
C ILE A 171 -21.32 -23.71 -5.04
N ASP A 172 -22.12 -22.78 -5.52
CA ASP A 172 -22.07 -22.27 -6.90
C ASP A 172 -21.20 -21.02 -7.11
N LYS A 173 -20.63 -20.44 -6.05
CA LYS A 173 -19.69 -19.31 -6.10
C LYS A 173 -18.53 -19.49 -5.13
N ILE A 174 -17.41 -18.82 -5.40
CA ILE A 174 -16.30 -18.72 -4.44
C ILE A 174 -16.67 -17.69 -3.37
N MET A 175 -16.58 -18.07 -2.10
CA MET A 175 -16.72 -17.17 -0.96
C MET A 175 -15.44 -16.36 -0.80
N LEU A 176 -15.57 -15.04 -0.66
CA LEU A 176 -14.43 -14.15 -0.57
C LEU A 176 -14.29 -13.54 0.83
N PRO A 177 -13.09 -13.55 1.42
CA PRO A 177 -12.81 -12.83 2.66
C PRO A 177 -12.66 -11.31 2.43
N PHE A 178 -12.83 -10.52 3.48
CA PHE A 178 -12.87 -9.05 3.44
C PHE A 178 -11.58 -8.42 2.88
N PHE A 179 -10.41 -9.00 3.13
CA PHE A 179 -9.14 -8.45 2.63
C PHE A 179 -9.02 -8.52 1.09
N LEU A 180 -9.89 -9.27 0.39
CA LEU A 180 -10.00 -9.22 -1.08
C LEU A 180 -10.87 -8.06 -1.58
N THR A 181 -11.61 -7.41 -0.69
CA THR A 181 -12.42 -6.22 -1.00
C THR A 181 -11.84 -4.92 -0.45
N GLU A 182 -10.99 -5.00 0.58
CA GLU A 182 -10.33 -3.84 1.19
C GLU A 182 -8.83 -4.13 1.39
N GLN A 183 -8.12 -4.29 0.27
CA GLN A 183 -6.66 -4.40 0.28
C GLN A 183 -6.04 -3.09 0.75
N ASN A 184 -5.08 -3.18 1.66
CA ASN A 184 -4.28 -2.01 2.02
C ASN A 184 -3.24 -1.72 0.92
N ILE A 185 -2.50 -0.63 1.05
CA ILE A 185 -1.53 -0.22 0.03
C ILE A 185 -0.46 -1.29 -0.25
N VAL A 186 0.01 -1.97 0.80
CA VAL A 186 1.04 -3.01 0.68
C VAL A 186 0.48 -4.25 -0.02
N ASP A 187 -0.74 -4.67 0.34
CA ASP A 187 -1.43 -5.80 -0.28
C ASP A 187 -1.59 -5.59 -1.78
N ILE A 188 -2.07 -4.40 -2.18
CA ILE A 188 -2.22 -4.04 -3.60
C ILE A 188 -0.86 -4.07 -4.32
N ALA A 189 0.19 -3.53 -3.71
CA ALA A 189 1.52 -3.52 -4.30
C ALA A 189 2.08 -4.95 -4.51
N ILE A 190 1.82 -5.87 -3.58
CA ILE A 190 2.25 -7.28 -3.66
C ILE A 190 1.59 -8.00 -4.83
N VAL A 191 0.29 -7.78 -5.05
CA VAL A 191 -0.46 -8.47 -6.11
C VAL A 191 -0.34 -7.79 -7.48
N THR A 192 0.33 -6.64 -7.56
CA THR A 192 0.52 -5.87 -8.80
C THR A 192 1.91 -6.18 -9.41
N PRO A 193 2.01 -6.97 -10.50
CA PRO A 193 3.30 -7.47 -11.00
C PRO A 193 4.30 -6.37 -11.37
N GLU A 194 3.80 -5.24 -11.89
CA GLU A 194 4.61 -4.08 -12.26
C GLU A 194 5.19 -3.29 -11.09
N LEU A 195 4.79 -3.60 -9.84
CA LEU A 195 5.28 -2.98 -8.61
C LEU A 195 6.20 -3.91 -7.79
N SER A 196 6.59 -5.06 -8.32
CA SER A 196 7.46 -6.01 -7.60
C SER A 196 8.80 -5.42 -7.13
N SER A 197 9.36 -4.44 -7.84
CA SER A 197 10.57 -3.70 -7.40
C SER A 197 10.28 -2.78 -6.20
N LEU A 198 9.10 -2.15 -6.17
CA LEU A 198 8.65 -1.35 -5.03
C LEU A 198 8.49 -2.23 -3.79
N VAL A 199 7.85 -3.39 -3.93
CA VAL A 199 7.69 -4.35 -2.83
C VAL A 199 9.05 -4.78 -2.27
N ALA A 200 9.99 -5.18 -3.14
CA ALA A 200 11.35 -5.53 -2.73
C ALA A 200 12.05 -4.37 -1.99
N ALA A 201 11.85 -3.13 -2.45
CA ALA A 201 12.39 -1.93 -1.82
C ALA A 201 11.79 -1.66 -0.44
N LEU A 202 10.47 -1.84 -0.27
CA LEU A 202 9.81 -1.69 1.03
C LEU A 202 10.35 -2.69 2.06
N PHE A 203 10.58 -3.94 1.67
CA PHE A 203 11.22 -4.94 2.54
C PHE A 203 12.67 -4.58 2.87
N ALA A 204 13.47 -4.18 1.88
CA ALA A 204 14.87 -3.79 2.08
C ALA A 204 15.03 -2.54 2.97
N ALA A 205 14.04 -1.65 2.93
CA ALA A 205 14.01 -0.41 3.70
C ALA A 205 13.29 -0.51 5.06
N ASP A 206 12.72 -1.67 5.39
CA ASP A 206 11.94 -1.88 6.63
C ASP A 206 10.74 -0.90 6.76
N LEU A 207 10.01 -0.68 5.66
CA LEU A 207 8.88 0.26 5.59
C LEU A 207 7.50 -0.42 5.42
N VAL A 208 7.46 -1.75 5.38
CA VAL A 208 6.22 -2.52 5.24
C VAL A 208 5.25 -2.20 6.38
N ASP A 209 5.71 -2.27 7.63
CA ASP A 209 4.86 -2.00 8.80
C ASP A 209 4.34 -0.55 8.81
N VAL A 210 5.14 0.41 8.34
CA VAL A 210 4.75 1.82 8.26
C VAL A 210 3.58 2.03 7.30
N LEU A 211 3.62 1.38 6.13
CA LEU A 211 2.54 1.46 5.14
C LEU A 211 1.36 0.53 5.42
N ASN A 212 1.44 -0.32 6.44
CA ASN A 212 0.32 -1.11 6.96
C ASN A 212 -0.46 -0.37 8.06
N GLU A 213 0.01 0.78 8.53
CA GLU A 213 -0.75 1.61 9.49
C GLU A 213 -2.04 2.16 8.86
N ASP A 214 -2.98 2.61 9.69
CA ASP A 214 -4.35 3.01 9.30
C ASP A 214 -4.43 4.18 8.29
N GLY A 215 -3.33 4.89 8.03
CA GLY A 215 -3.29 6.01 7.08
C GLY A 215 -4.17 7.21 7.50
N PRO A 216 -4.73 7.98 6.54
CA PRO A 216 -4.65 7.77 5.10
C PRO A 216 -3.30 8.18 4.50
N PHE A 217 -2.84 7.40 3.53
CA PHE A 217 -1.65 7.70 2.72
C PHE A 217 -2.01 7.92 1.24
N THR A 218 -1.20 8.72 0.54
CA THR A 218 -1.14 8.73 -0.91
C THR A 218 0.24 8.24 -1.32
N VAL A 219 0.31 7.07 -1.96
CA VAL A 219 1.57 6.46 -2.39
C VAL A 219 1.76 6.62 -3.89
N LEU A 220 2.86 7.26 -4.27
CA LEU A 220 3.33 7.40 -5.63
C LEU A 220 4.15 6.14 -5.97
N ALA A 221 3.51 5.09 -6.50
CA ALA A 221 4.12 3.78 -6.70
C ALA A 221 4.93 3.72 -8.01
N PRO A 222 6.29 3.70 -7.98
CA PRO A 222 7.08 3.64 -9.21
C PRO A 222 7.02 2.23 -9.80
N THR A 223 6.91 2.15 -11.13
CA THR A 223 6.98 0.87 -11.85
C THR A 223 8.36 0.21 -11.76
N ASN A 224 8.43 -1.07 -12.12
CA ASN A 224 9.72 -1.78 -12.28
C ASN A 224 10.68 -1.08 -13.26
N GLU A 225 10.16 -0.48 -14.34
CA GLU A 225 10.96 0.29 -15.30
C GLU A 225 11.52 1.57 -14.69
N ALA A 226 10.72 2.25 -13.86
CA ALA A 226 11.15 3.41 -13.09
C ALA A 226 12.32 3.06 -12.16
N PHE A 227 12.23 1.94 -11.43
CA PHE A 227 13.32 1.45 -10.58
C PHE A 227 14.57 1.08 -11.38
N ALA A 228 14.42 0.40 -12.52
CA ALA A 228 15.55 0.06 -13.37
C ALA A 228 16.31 1.32 -13.86
N THR A 229 15.56 2.36 -14.24
CA THR A 229 16.12 3.67 -14.63
C THR A 229 16.85 4.33 -13.47
N PHE A 230 16.22 4.37 -12.29
CA PHE A 230 16.83 4.93 -11.07
C PHE A 230 18.15 4.27 -10.70
N LEU A 231 18.21 2.93 -10.72
CA LEU A 231 19.43 2.18 -10.42
C LEU A 231 20.52 2.49 -11.44
N ALA A 232 20.18 2.50 -12.74
CA ALA A 232 21.13 2.81 -13.80
C ALA A 232 21.70 4.23 -13.70
N ASP A 233 20.84 5.23 -13.48
CA ASP A 233 21.24 6.64 -13.39
C ASP A 233 22.12 6.93 -12.17
N ASN A 234 21.96 6.16 -11.10
CA ASN A 234 22.76 6.30 -9.87
C ASN A 234 23.93 5.30 -9.79
N GLY A 235 24.16 4.49 -10.83
CA GLY A 235 25.28 3.56 -10.89
C GLY A 235 25.17 2.35 -9.95
N PHE A 236 23.96 2.01 -9.51
CA PHE A 236 23.66 0.80 -8.74
C PHE A 236 23.39 -0.37 -9.68
N ALA A 237 24.01 -1.54 -9.42
CA ALA A 237 23.76 -2.72 -10.26
C ALA A 237 22.46 -3.43 -9.87
N THR A 238 22.15 -3.41 -8.57
CA THR A 238 20.96 -4.01 -7.96
C THR A 238 20.44 -3.14 -6.84
N LEU A 239 19.23 -3.42 -6.37
CA LEU A 239 18.63 -2.73 -5.23
C LEU A 239 19.46 -2.86 -3.93
N ASP A 240 20.16 -3.98 -3.76
CA ASP A 240 21.05 -4.22 -2.62
C ASP A 240 22.27 -3.29 -2.57
N ASP A 241 22.62 -2.66 -3.71
CA ASP A 241 23.70 -1.68 -3.77
C ASP A 241 23.26 -0.30 -3.28
N VAL A 242 21.96 -0.05 -3.14
CA VAL A 242 21.41 1.21 -2.66
C VAL A 242 21.59 1.29 -1.14
N PRO A 243 22.24 2.34 -0.61
CA PRO A 243 22.34 2.51 0.84
C PRO A 243 20.95 2.55 1.49
N VAL A 244 20.71 1.70 2.50
CA VAL A 244 19.38 1.56 3.14
C VAL A 244 18.81 2.90 3.61
N ALA A 245 19.63 3.78 4.19
CA ALA A 245 19.18 5.10 4.63
C ALA A 245 18.74 6.01 3.46
N LEU A 246 19.39 5.89 2.30
CA LEU A 246 18.97 6.59 1.08
C LEU A 246 17.67 5.97 0.55
N LEU A 247 17.60 4.65 0.48
CA LEU A 247 16.41 3.94 0.01
C LEU A 247 15.17 4.30 0.84
N GLN A 248 15.30 4.34 2.18
CA GLN A 248 14.25 4.78 3.09
C GLN A 248 13.76 6.18 2.76
N GLN A 249 14.66 7.16 2.63
CA GLN A 249 14.26 8.54 2.32
C GLN A 249 13.64 8.66 0.93
N VAL A 250 14.15 7.94 -0.07
CA VAL A 250 13.57 7.91 -1.42
C VAL A 250 12.15 7.34 -1.37
N LEU A 251 11.92 6.22 -0.69
CA LEU A 251 10.58 5.63 -0.57
C LEU A 251 9.63 6.52 0.21
N LEU A 252 10.07 7.12 1.32
CA LEU A 252 9.27 8.10 2.08
C LEU A 252 8.94 9.35 1.24
N ASN A 253 9.77 9.70 0.25
CA ASN A 253 9.50 10.79 -0.67
C ASN A 253 8.37 10.47 -1.67
N HIS A 254 7.97 9.20 -1.77
CA HIS A 254 6.82 8.75 -2.55
C HIS A 254 5.55 8.64 -1.70
N VAL A 255 5.60 8.95 -0.40
CA VAL A 255 4.45 8.88 0.50
C VAL A 255 4.03 10.29 0.87
N ILE A 256 2.80 10.65 0.57
CA ILE A 256 2.16 11.91 1.00
C ILE A 256 1.10 11.56 2.04
N ALA A 257 1.02 12.34 3.12
CA ALA A 257 -0.02 12.14 4.12
C ALA A 257 -1.37 12.66 3.60
N GLY A 258 -2.44 11.89 3.78
CA GLY A 258 -3.77 12.20 3.26
C GLY A 258 -4.19 11.29 2.11
N ASP A 259 -5.48 11.26 1.87
CA ASP A 259 -6.10 10.61 0.71
C ASP A 259 -6.27 11.68 -0.38
N LEU A 260 -5.36 11.71 -1.35
CA LEU A 260 -5.34 12.69 -2.43
C LEU A 260 -5.59 11.97 -3.76
N THR A 261 -6.79 12.14 -4.30
CA THR A 261 -7.12 11.66 -5.63
C THR A 261 -6.49 12.57 -6.70
N SER A 262 -6.40 12.08 -7.93
CA SER A 262 -6.01 12.88 -9.09
C SER A 262 -6.93 14.10 -9.27
N THR A 263 -8.21 13.95 -8.92
CA THR A 263 -9.20 15.04 -8.94
C THR A 263 -8.88 16.11 -7.89
N ASP A 264 -8.47 15.71 -6.69
CA ASP A 264 -8.06 16.66 -5.64
C ASP A 264 -6.82 17.45 -6.07
N LEU A 265 -5.83 16.76 -6.65
CA LEU A 265 -4.61 17.40 -7.17
C LEU A 265 -4.94 18.40 -8.29
N VAL A 266 -5.73 18.00 -9.28
CA VAL A 266 -6.15 18.89 -10.37
C VAL A 266 -6.96 20.08 -9.85
N THR A 267 -7.82 19.87 -8.85
CA THR A 267 -8.61 20.94 -8.22
C THR A 267 -7.72 21.93 -7.46
N ALA A 268 -6.65 21.45 -6.82
CA ALA A 268 -5.66 22.28 -6.15
C ALA A 268 -4.82 23.13 -7.14
N GLY A 269 -4.79 22.77 -8.43
CA GLY A 269 -3.94 23.42 -9.42
C GLY A 269 -2.53 22.84 -9.42
N SER A 270 -1.50 23.67 -9.60
CA SER A 270 -0.10 23.25 -9.46
C SER A 270 0.49 23.91 -8.22
N GLY A 271 1.35 23.21 -7.49
CA GLY A 271 1.90 23.73 -6.25
C GLY A 271 2.76 22.73 -5.51
N TYR A 272 2.90 22.95 -4.20
CA TYR A 272 3.72 22.14 -3.32
C TYR A 272 2.85 21.46 -2.25
N THR A 273 3.20 20.23 -1.92
CA THR A 273 2.76 19.53 -0.71
C THR A 273 3.99 18.92 -0.03
N ASN A 274 3.81 18.25 1.10
CA ASN A 274 4.89 17.59 1.82
C ASN A 274 4.77 16.06 1.75
N THR A 275 5.92 15.40 1.68
CA THR A 275 6.06 13.95 1.72
C THR A 275 6.47 13.51 3.12
N ALA A 276 6.51 12.20 3.36
CA ALA A 276 7.00 11.62 4.60
C ALA A 276 8.54 11.65 4.72
N ALA A 277 9.26 12.06 3.67
CA ALA A 277 10.71 12.22 3.71
C ALA A 277 11.12 13.46 4.53
N SER A 278 12.36 13.45 5.02
CA SER A 278 12.96 14.56 5.76
C SER A 278 13.90 15.36 4.86
N GLY A 279 13.65 16.66 4.74
CA GLY A 279 14.56 17.60 4.10
C GLY A 279 15.59 18.18 5.08
N ALA A 280 16.27 19.25 4.64
CA ALA A 280 17.25 19.94 5.47
C ALA A 280 16.62 20.40 6.80
N GLY A 281 17.37 20.22 7.89
CA GLY A 281 16.89 20.56 9.24
C GLY A 281 15.82 19.63 9.81
N ASN A 282 15.59 18.45 9.22
CA ASN A 282 14.53 17.50 9.58
C ASN A 282 13.10 18.05 9.41
N ASN A 283 12.94 19.07 8.57
CA ASN A 283 11.62 19.52 8.15
C ASN A 283 11.03 18.52 7.14
N SER A 284 9.71 18.45 7.04
CA SER A 284 9.04 17.64 6.02
C SER A 284 9.50 18.07 4.62
N MET A 285 9.92 17.12 3.81
CA MET A 285 10.36 17.35 2.43
C MET A 285 9.17 17.80 1.60
N SER A 286 9.36 18.81 0.76
CA SER A 286 8.33 19.22 -0.19
C SER A 286 8.38 18.37 -1.46
N ILE A 287 7.26 18.34 -2.18
CA ILE A 287 7.15 17.80 -3.52
C ILE A 287 6.32 18.75 -4.36
N TYR A 288 6.82 19.08 -5.53
CA TYR A 288 6.08 19.89 -6.49
C TYR A 288 5.19 19.00 -7.34
N PHE A 289 3.93 19.37 -7.52
CA PHE A 289 3.02 18.72 -8.46
C PHE A 289 2.51 19.73 -9.48
N ASN A 290 2.57 19.33 -10.75
CA ASN A 290 2.01 20.06 -11.88
C ASN A 290 0.79 19.31 -12.41
N THR A 291 -0.26 20.04 -12.78
CA THR A 291 -1.53 19.48 -13.27
C THR A 291 -1.93 20.01 -14.64
N SER A 292 -1.05 20.74 -15.31
CA SER A 292 -1.34 21.40 -16.59
C SER A 292 -1.48 20.41 -17.75
N ASN A 293 -0.85 19.23 -17.66
CA ASN A 293 -0.89 18.20 -18.68
C ASN A 293 -0.82 16.80 -18.04
N GLY A 294 -1.86 16.46 -17.27
CA GLY A 294 -1.80 15.34 -16.34
C GLY A 294 -1.06 15.71 -15.05
N VAL A 295 -1.07 14.81 -14.07
CA VAL A 295 -0.36 14.98 -12.81
C VAL A 295 1.10 14.56 -13.00
N MET A 296 2.03 15.48 -12.73
CA MET A 296 3.47 15.24 -12.80
C MET A 296 4.16 15.78 -11.55
N PHE A 297 5.02 14.97 -10.95
CA PHE A 297 5.77 15.31 -9.75
C PHE A 297 7.21 15.69 -10.06
N ASN A 298 7.70 16.76 -9.45
CA ASN A 298 9.05 17.32 -9.58
C ASN A 298 9.55 17.47 -11.04
N GLY A 299 8.63 17.59 -12.00
CA GLY A 299 8.95 17.70 -13.42
C GLY A 299 9.51 16.45 -14.08
N ILE A 300 9.56 15.31 -13.38
CA ILE A 300 10.20 14.07 -13.87
C ILE A 300 9.31 12.84 -13.87
N SER A 301 8.26 12.81 -13.02
CA SER A 301 7.48 11.60 -12.77
C SER A 301 6.02 11.85 -13.06
N THR A 302 5.48 11.23 -14.10
CA THR A 302 4.08 11.34 -14.50
C THR A 302 3.26 10.21 -13.89
N VAL A 303 2.02 10.49 -13.51
CA VAL A 303 1.05 9.46 -13.11
C VAL A 303 0.59 8.69 -14.34
N SER A 304 0.92 7.40 -14.41
CA SER A 304 0.52 6.49 -15.48
C SER A 304 -0.83 5.82 -15.21
N GLN A 305 -1.12 5.50 -13.95
CA GLN A 305 -2.42 5.03 -13.47
C GLN A 305 -2.75 5.73 -12.16
N ALA A 306 -3.91 6.39 -12.12
CA ALA A 306 -4.32 7.16 -10.96
C ALA A 306 -5.43 6.45 -10.18
N ASP A 307 -5.63 6.89 -8.94
CA ASP A 307 -6.81 6.62 -8.12
C ASP A 307 -7.06 5.12 -7.86
N ILE A 308 -5.99 4.36 -7.59
CA ILE A 308 -6.13 2.98 -7.09
C ILE A 308 -6.45 3.07 -5.60
N ILE A 309 -7.68 2.73 -5.25
CA ILE A 309 -8.19 2.85 -3.88
C ILE A 309 -7.70 1.67 -3.03
N ALA A 310 -7.18 2.00 -1.85
CA ALA A 310 -6.79 1.06 -0.79
C ALA A 310 -7.55 1.37 0.50
N SER A 311 -7.62 0.42 1.43
CA SER A 311 -8.30 0.60 2.72
C SER A 311 -7.66 1.67 3.61
N ASN A 312 -6.35 1.91 3.46
CA ASN A 312 -5.59 2.91 4.19
C ASN A 312 -5.04 4.05 3.31
N GLY A 313 -5.63 4.27 2.12
CA GLY A 313 -5.25 5.39 1.27
C GLY A 313 -5.46 5.20 -0.23
N VAL A 314 -4.65 5.88 -1.03
CA VAL A 314 -4.68 5.84 -2.51
C VAL A 314 -3.29 5.62 -3.07
N ILE A 315 -3.22 4.85 -4.16
CA ILE A 315 -2.02 4.64 -4.95
C ILE A 315 -2.16 5.35 -6.30
N HIS A 316 -1.12 6.08 -6.69
CA HIS A 316 -0.91 6.54 -8.06
C HIS A 316 0.34 5.85 -8.60
N ILE A 317 0.21 5.04 -9.65
CA ILE A 317 1.38 4.45 -10.30
C ILE A 317 2.08 5.53 -11.13
N VAL A 318 3.40 5.59 -11.00
CA VAL A 318 4.23 6.61 -11.65
C VAL A 318 5.37 6.00 -12.46
N ASP A 319 5.79 6.72 -13.49
CA ASP A 319 6.78 6.26 -14.48
C ASP A 319 8.26 6.54 -14.11
N ALA A 320 8.52 7.22 -12.99
CA ALA A 320 9.88 7.48 -12.51
C ALA A 320 9.99 7.40 -10.98
N VAL A 321 11.16 6.99 -10.47
CA VAL A 321 11.46 7.11 -9.04
C VAL A 321 11.82 8.57 -8.75
N ILE A 322 11.05 9.20 -7.88
CA ILE A 322 11.20 10.58 -7.42
C ILE A 322 12.31 10.62 -6.36
N GLY A 323 13.53 10.94 -6.79
CA GLY A 323 14.67 11.17 -5.90
C GLY A 323 14.46 12.35 -4.95
N LEU A 324 15.38 12.53 -4.00
CA LEU A 324 15.32 13.61 -3.02
C LEU A 324 15.57 14.97 -3.72
N PRO A 325 14.60 15.90 -3.75
CA PRO A 325 14.74 17.13 -4.49
C PRO A 325 15.75 18.07 -3.83
N THR A 326 16.53 18.77 -4.66
CA THR A 326 17.35 19.92 -4.25
C THR A 326 16.61 21.22 -4.52
N VAL A 327 17.13 22.35 -4.04
CA VAL A 327 16.58 23.67 -4.41
C VAL A 327 16.62 23.90 -5.93
N VAL A 328 17.61 23.31 -6.63
CA VAL A 328 17.69 23.36 -8.09
C VAL A 328 16.59 22.51 -8.74
N THR A 329 16.28 21.34 -8.18
CA THR A 329 15.17 20.49 -8.65
C THR A 329 13.86 21.27 -8.70
N PHE A 330 13.51 21.97 -7.61
CA PHE A 330 12.28 22.77 -7.58
C PHE A 330 12.32 23.97 -8.53
N ALA A 331 13.45 24.70 -8.58
CA ALA A 331 13.60 25.82 -9.51
C ALA A 331 13.37 25.39 -10.97
N THR A 332 13.80 24.18 -11.34
CA THR A 332 13.58 23.64 -12.68
C THR A 332 12.19 23.04 -12.92
N ALA A 333 11.55 22.50 -11.87
CA ALA A 333 10.25 21.84 -11.98
C ALA A 333 9.09 22.83 -12.03
N ASP A 334 9.21 23.95 -11.31
CA ASP A 334 8.17 24.96 -11.22
C ASP A 334 8.30 26.00 -12.36
N PRO A 335 7.33 26.05 -13.29
CA PRO A 335 7.40 26.92 -14.46
C PRO A 335 7.34 28.41 -14.11
N THR A 336 6.94 28.77 -12.88
CA THR A 336 6.93 30.17 -12.43
C THR A 336 8.34 30.75 -12.17
N PHE A 337 9.37 29.90 -12.24
CA PHE A 337 10.77 30.28 -12.11
C PHE A 337 11.55 30.26 -13.43
N SER A 338 10.88 30.24 -14.59
CA SER A 338 11.56 30.11 -15.89
C SER A 338 12.60 31.20 -16.16
N THR A 339 12.33 32.44 -15.74
CA THR A 339 13.23 33.59 -15.82
C THR A 339 14.36 33.47 -14.81
N LEU A 340 14.09 33.00 -13.59
CA LEU A 340 15.12 32.73 -12.58
C LEU A 340 16.11 31.67 -13.08
N VAL A 341 15.62 30.56 -13.61
CA VAL A 341 16.45 29.49 -14.19
C VAL A 341 17.29 30.04 -15.35
N THR A 342 16.69 30.86 -16.22
CA THR A 342 17.42 31.52 -17.31
C THR A 342 18.50 32.46 -16.78
N ALA A 343 18.22 33.22 -15.71
CA ALA A 343 19.18 34.11 -15.08
C ALA A 343 20.38 33.35 -14.49
N LEU A 344 20.13 32.22 -13.83
CA LEU A 344 21.14 31.37 -13.19
C LEU A 344 21.99 30.57 -14.20
N THR A 345 21.49 30.29 -15.40
CA THR A 345 22.14 29.35 -16.35
C THR A 345 22.61 29.99 -17.65
N VAL A 346 21.91 31.01 -18.15
CA VAL A 346 22.18 31.61 -19.47
C VAL A 346 22.73 33.03 -19.35
N LEU A 347 22.20 33.83 -18.43
CA LEU A 347 22.56 35.25 -18.32
C LEU A 347 23.77 35.51 -17.41
N THR A 348 24.24 34.48 -16.67
CA THR A 348 25.42 34.56 -15.80
C THR A 348 26.45 33.46 -16.06
N PRO A 349 26.90 33.24 -17.31
CA PRO A 349 27.78 32.12 -17.68
C PRO A 349 29.15 32.10 -16.97
N ALA A 350 29.62 33.22 -16.41
CA ALA A 350 30.85 33.28 -15.63
C ALA A 350 30.73 32.62 -14.24
N THR A 351 29.50 32.39 -13.75
CA THR A 351 29.24 31.80 -12.43
C THR A 351 28.41 30.53 -12.59
N ASN A 352 28.91 29.39 -12.10
CA ASN A 352 28.17 28.14 -12.13
C ASN A 352 27.19 28.04 -10.94
N PHE A 353 26.08 28.77 -10.99
CA PHE A 353 25.08 28.75 -9.92
C PHE A 353 24.47 27.37 -9.69
N VAL A 354 24.35 26.55 -10.74
CA VAL A 354 23.83 25.18 -10.64
C VAL A 354 24.73 24.35 -9.74
N GLU A 355 26.04 24.37 -9.96
CA GLU A 355 27.01 23.65 -9.11
C GLU A 355 27.01 24.18 -7.67
N ILE A 356 26.90 25.51 -7.49
CA ILE A 356 26.83 26.11 -6.15
C ILE A 356 25.58 25.64 -5.40
N LEU A 357 24.40 25.72 -6.03
CA LEU A 357 23.12 25.45 -5.40
C LEU A 357 22.73 23.97 -5.39
N GLN A 358 23.42 23.11 -6.13
CA GLN A 358 23.34 21.65 -5.99
C GLN A 358 24.24 21.11 -4.87
N GLY A 359 25.18 21.90 -4.35
CA GLY A 359 26.06 21.48 -3.27
C GLY A 359 25.32 21.09 -1.99
N GLU A 360 26.07 20.59 -1.00
CA GLU A 360 25.57 20.05 0.27
C GLU A 360 24.66 21.03 1.06
N GLY A 361 24.81 22.34 0.85
CA GLY A 361 24.04 23.35 1.58
C GLY A 361 24.28 23.30 3.10
N PRO A 362 23.26 23.60 3.93
CA PRO A 362 21.93 24.03 3.52
C PRO A 362 21.91 25.46 2.97
N PHE A 363 21.01 25.72 2.02
CA PHE A 363 20.73 27.04 1.48
C PHE A 363 19.33 27.53 1.85
N THR A 364 19.17 28.83 2.06
CA THR A 364 17.87 29.50 2.00
C THR A 364 17.85 30.36 0.75
N VAL A 365 17.01 29.99 -0.20
CA VAL A 365 16.86 30.70 -1.48
C VAL A 365 15.57 31.48 -1.46
N PHE A 366 15.66 32.80 -1.61
CA PHE A 366 14.49 33.63 -1.88
C PHE A 366 14.28 33.67 -3.39
N ALA A 367 13.34 32.90 -3.91
CA ALA A 367 13.15 32.69 -5.35
C ALA A 367 12.13 33.68 -5.92
N PRO A 368 12.54 34.70 -6.71
CA PRO A 368 11.61 35.59 -7.38
C PRO A 368 10.90 34.89 -8.53
N THR A 369 9.59 35.13 -8.66
CA THR A 369 8.79 34.62 -9.78
C THR A 369 9.09 35.35 -11.10
N ASP A 370 8.60 34.81 -12.21
CA ASP A 370 8.64 35.44 -13.52
C ASP A 370 8.01 36.85 -13.53
N GLU A 371 6.92 37.06 -12.78
CA GLU A 371 6.30 38.37 -12.60
C GLU A 371 7.22 39.33 -11.84
N ALA A 372 7.97 38.83 -10.84
CA ALA A 372 8.93 39.63 -10.08
C ALA A 372 10.07 40.14 -10.98
N PHE A 373 10.60 39.29 -11.87
CA PHE A 373 11.57 39.72 -12.88
C PHE A 373 10.96 40.67 -13.91
N SER A 374 9.73 40.42 -14.34
CA SER A 374 9.02 41.27 -15.30
C SER A 374 8.72 42.67 -14.75
N ALA A 375 8.71 42.84 -13.43
CA ALA A 375 8.55 44.12 -12.76
C ALA A 375 9.84 44.97 -12.77
N LEU A 376 11.01 44.38 -13.09
CA LEU A 376 12.23 45.14 -13.27
C LEU A 376 12.16 46.02 -14.53
N PRO A 377 12.75 47.24 -14.53
CA PRO A 377 12.83 48.06 -15.73
C PRO A 377 13.58 47.37 -16.89
N ALA A 378 14.60 46.59 -16.53
CA ALA A 378 15.35 45.70 -17.41
C ALA A 378 16.11 44.68 -16.55
N ILE A 379 16.38 43.49 -17.08
CA ILE A 379 17.32 42.55 -16.46
C ILE A 379 18.74 43.14 -16.62
N PRO A 380 19.51 43.29 -15.54
CA PRO A 380 20.87 43.84 -15.61
C PRO A 380 21.83 42.96 -16.40
N ASP A 381 22.96 43.55 -16.81
CA ASP A 381 24.08 42.80 -17.38
C ASP A 381 24.66 41.79 -16.36
N GLU A 382 25.46 40.85 -16.87
CA GLU A 382 25.95 39.68 -16.13
C GLU A 382 26.56 39.97 -14.76
N GLU A 383 27.44 40.98 -14.64
CA GLU A 383 28.14 41.26 -13.39
C GLU A 383 27.17 41.75 -12.29
N PRO A 384 26.35 42.80 -12.51
CA PRO A 384 25.29 43.16 -11.56
C PRO A 384 24.29 42.04 -11.30
N LEU A 385 23.89 41.29 -12.33
CA LEU A 385 22.94 40.19 -12.18
C LEU A 385 23.52 39.08 -11.28
N THR A 386 24.81 38.78 -11.40
CA THR A 386 25.49 37.80 -10.53
C THR A 386 25.42 38.24 -9.07
N GLN A 387 25.66 39.52 -8.77
CA GLN A 387 25.54 40.04 -7.40
C GLN A 387 24.11 39.98 -6.89
N ILE A 388 23.13 40.32 -7.73
CA ILE A 388 21.70 40.20 -7.39
C ILE A 388 21.35 38.74 -7.08
N LEU A 389 21.76 37.78 -7.89
CA LEU A 389 21.44 36.36 -7.66
C LEU A 389 22.10 35.82 -6.39
N LEU A 390 23.35 36.18 -6.10
CA LEU A 390 24.01 35.84 -4.82
C LEU A 390 23.32 36.47 -3.61
N TYR A 391 22.72 37.66 -3.80
CA TYR A 391 21.96 38.36 -2.77
C TYR A 391 20.62 37.66 -2.45
N HIS A 392 20.12 36.78 -3.33
CA HIS A 392 18.92 35.97 -3.08
C HIS A 392 19.19 34.67 -2.31
N VAL A 393 20.45 34.39 -1.97
CA VAL A 393 20.84 33.16 -1.30
C VAL A 393 21.45 33.46 0.05
N VAL A 394 21.00 32.76 1.08
CA VAL A 394 21.55 32.80 2.43
C VAL A 394 22.08 31.42 2.79
N ALA A 395 23.20 31.36 3.51
CA ALA A 395 23.70 30.10 4.06
C ALA A 395 22.89 29.68 5.29
N GLY A 396 22.44 28.43 5.35
CA GLY A 396 21.60 27.91 6.43
C GLY A 396 20.24 27.42 5.91
N ASN A 397 19.57 26.58 6.70
CA ASN A 397 18.16 26.22 6.48
C ASN A 397 17.27 27.08 7.38
N ILE A 398 16.91 28.28 6.92
CA ILE A 398 16.05 29.22 7.64
C ILE A 398 14.61 29.01 7.17
N ALA A 399 13.89 28.11 7.83
CA ALA A 399 12.45 27.93 7.65
C ALA A 399 11.65 29.02 8.39
N SER A 400 10.37 29.17 8.08
CA SER A 400 9.48 30.16 8.72
C SER A 400 9.42 30.01 10.23
N ALA A 401 9.53 28.77 10.74
CA ALA A 401 9.59 28.45 12.16
C ALA A 401 10.86 28.96 12.86
N ASN A 402 11.91 29.30 12.12
CA ASN A 402 13.13 29.88 12.66
C ASN A 402 13.04 31.41 12.79
N LEU A 403 12.01 32.04 12.22
CA LEU A 403 11.83 33.49 12.24
C LEU A 403 11.24 33.97 13.56
N THR A 404 11.67 35.15 14.00
CA THR A 404 11.04 35.86 15.12
C THR A 404 9.65 36.33 14.71
N ASN A 405 8.59 35.80 15.34
CA ASN A 405 7.20 36.15 15.03
C ASN A 405 6.39 36.47 16.32
N PRO A 406 5.95 37.72 16.54
CA PRO A 406 6.17 38.90 15.69
C PRO A 406 7.58 39.47 15.87
N GLY A 407 8.16 40.04 14.80
CA GLY A 407 9.45 40.71 14.85
C GLY A 407 10.28 40.61 13.57
N ASN A 408 11.55 41.00 13.70
CA ASN A 408 12.51 41.04 12.61
C ASN A 408 13.56 39.95 12.78
N THR A 409 13.92 39.30 11.68
CA THR A 409 15.06 38.37 11.61
C THR A 409 15.99 38.83 10.51
N THR A 410 17.26 39.07 10.83
CA THR A 410 18.29 39.45 9.85
C THR A 410 19.08 38.23 9.38
N ALA A 411 19.51 38.24 8.12
CA ALA A 411 20.35 37.20 7.56
C ALA A 411 21.36 37.77 6.56
N VAL A 412 22.59 37.26 6.60
CA VAL A 412 23.66 37.64 5.66
C VAL A 412 23.56 36.77 4.41
N THR A 413 23.48 37.41 3.26
CA THR A 413 23.40 36.75 1.95
C THR A 413 24.78 36.28 1.48
N LEU A 414 24.83 35.44 0.44
CA LEU A 414 26.10 35.01 -0.17
C LEU A 414 26.82 36.15 -0.89
N GLN A 415 26.12 37.23 -1.24
CA GLN A 415 26.73 38.46 -1.74
C GLN A 415 27.46 39.22 -0.62
N GLY A 416 27.02 39.08 0.64
CA GLY A 416 27.66 39.63 1.84
C GLY A 416 26.82 40.68 2.58
N GLU A 417 25.81 41.27 1.93
CA GLU A 417 24.86 42.20 2.56
C GLU A 417 23.73 41.48 3.30
N GLU A 418 23.08 42.20 4.22
CA GLU A 418 21.99 41.69 5.06
C GLU A 418 20.61 41.98 4.46
N ILE A 419 19.72 40.99 4.56
CA ILE A 419 18.27 41.17 4.41
C ILE A 419 17.60 41.14 5.78
N THR A 420 16.43 41.78 5.89
CA THR A 420 15.58 41.68 7.08
C THR A 420 14.21 41.11 6.73
N VAL A 421 13.86 39.96 7.30
CA VAL A 421 12.51 39.38 7.20
C VAL A 421 11.67 39.88 8.37
N THR A 422 10.48 40.41 8.09
CA THR A 422 9.54 40.97 9.07
C THR A 422 8.27 40.13 9.15
N MET A 423 7.90 39.71 10.36
CA MET A 423 6.70 38.94 10.68
C MET A 423 5.77 39.74 11.62
N PRO A 424 4.44 39.62 11.49
CA PRO A 424 3.70 38.64 10.69
C PRO A 424 3.43 39.04 9.24
N GLU A 425 3.92 40.19 8.77
CA GLU A 425 3.67 40.71 7.42
C GLU A 425 4.28 39.84 6.31
N ALA A 426 5.25 38.98 6.65
CA ALA A 426 6.00 38.13 5.72
C ALA A 426 6.63 38.94 4.58
N THR A 427 7.25 40.07 4.93
CA THR A 427 7.95 40.94 3.98
C THR A 427 9.46 40.94 4.22
N ILE A 428 10.21 41.19 3.16
CA ILE A 428 11.65 41.36 3.18
C ILE A 428 11.96 42.84 2.98
N THR A 429 12.89 43.35 3.78
CA THR A 429 13.60 44.60 3.52
C THR A 429 14.98 44.28 2.95
N ASP A 430 15.25 44.75 1.73
CA ASP A 430 16.56 44.63 1.09
C ASP A 430 17.51 45.79 1.46
N ALA A 431 18.75 45.75 0.97
CA ALA A 431 19.78 46.71 1.32
C ALA A 431 19.57 48.07 0.63
N ASP A 432 18.84 48.10 -0.49
CA ASP A 432 18.39 49.32 -1.18
C ASP A 432 17.19 50.00 -0.45
N GLY A 433 16.64 49.33 0.57
CA GLY A 433 15.57 49.86 1.43
C GLY A 433 14.16 49.60 0.91
N ASN A 434 14.00 48.70 -0.07
CA ASN A 434 12.69 48.23 -0.52
C ASN A 434 12.08 47.36 0.59
N THR A 435 10.92 47.74 1.12
CA THR A 435 10.25 47.04 2.24
C THR A 435 9.02 46.24 1.82
N ASP A 436 8.67 46.26 0.53
CA ASP A 436 7.43 45.68 -0.01
C ASP A 436 7.67 44.42 -0.86
N ILE A 437 8.80 43.74 -0.62
CA ILE A 437 9.10 42.42 -1.16
C ILE A 437 8.33 41.39 -0.32
N GLY A 438 7.23 40.88 -0.83
CA GLY A 438 6.38 39.92 -0.14
C GLY A 438 6.81 38.49 -0.39
N ILE A 439 6.81 37.67 0.66
CA ILE A 439 6.96 36.22 0.58
C ILE A 439 5.57 35.61 0.32
N ILE A 440 5.42 34.95 -0.82
CA ILE A 440 4.11 34.45 -1.31
C ILE A 440 3.95 32.93 -1.17
N ALA A 441 5.04 32.21 -1.00
CA ALA A 441 5.04 30.82 -0.51
C ALA A 441 6.28 30.61 0.36
N VAL A 442 6.14 29.84 1.43
CA VAL A 442 7.20 29.59 2.41
C VAL A 442 7.52 28.11 2.49
N ASP A 443 8.71 27.80 2.99
CA ASP A 443 9.08 26.46 3.42
C ASP A 443 8.98 25.38 2.33
N VAL A 444 9.31 25.74 1.08
CA VAL A 444 9.51 24.74 0.03
C VAL A 444 10.83 24.03 0.33
N GLN A 445 10.73 22.90 1.03
CA GLN A 445 11.84 22.23 1.67
C GLN A 445 12.46 21.19 0.75
N ALA A 446 13.77 21.34 0.50
CA ALA A 446 14.62 20.42 -0.25
C ALA A 446 15.60 19.69 0.69
N VAL A 447 16.33 18.70 0.16
CA VAL A 447 17.38 17.98 0.90
C VAL A 447 18.56 18.88 1.27
N ASN A 448 18.86 19.88 0.44
CA ASN A 448 20.01 20.77 0.59
C ASN A 448 19.62 22.22 0.92
N GLY A 449 18.38 22.47 1.35
CA GLY A 449 17.95 23.83 1.69
C GLY A 449 16.44 24.03 1.64
N VAL A 450 16.03 25.28 1.70
CA VAL A 450 14.64 25.74 1.67
C VAL A 450 14.50 26.90 0.69
N ILE A 451 13.39 26.93 -0.04
CA ILE A 451 12.99 28.03 -0.91
C ILE A 451 11.84 28.81 -0.27
N HIS A 452 11.95 30.13 -0.28
CA HIS A 452 10.85 31.06 -0.03
C HIS A 452 10.57 31.82 -1.31
N VAL A 453 9.34 31.75 -1.81
CA VAL A 453 8.96 32.38 -3.07
C VAL A 453 8.62 33.84 -2.83
N ILE A 454 9.19 34.75 -3.62
CA ILE A 454 9.02 36.20 -3.44
C ILE A 454 8.40 36.86 -4.68
N ASN A 455 7.63 37.92 -4.47
CA ASN A 455 6.93 38.64 -5.53
C ASN A 455 7.74 39.80 -6.16
N LYS A 456 8.97 40.03 -5.69
CA LYS A 456 9.87 41.08 -6.18
C LYS A 456 11.32 40.62 -6.10
N VAL A 457 12.14 41.04 -7.06
CA VAL A 457 13.60 40.82 -7.02
C VAL A 457 14.21 41.70 -5.94
N MET A 458 14.97 41.12 -5.02
CA MET A 458 15.73 41.83 -3.99
C MET A 458 16.96 42.50 -4.60
N LEU A 459 17.22 43.75 -4.21
CA LEU A 459 18.35 44.51 -4.75
C LEU A 459 19.41 44.74 -3.67
N PRO A 460 20.69 44.39 -3.93
CA PRO A 460 21.80 44.83 -3.08
C PRO A 460 22.01 46.35 -3.21
N LEU A 461 22.80 46.95 -2.32
CA LEU A 461 23.18 48.36 -2.47
C LEU A 461 23.87 48.57 -3.81
N GLN A 462 23.38 49.54 -4.58
CA GLN A 462 24.03 49.92 -5.82
C GLN A 462 25.41 50.55 -5.54
N PRO A 463 26.47 50.17 -6.27
CA PRO A 463 27.81 50.74 -6.09
C PRO A 463 27.93 52.23 -6.43
#